data_AF-A0A443PJQ3-F1
#
_entry.id   AF-A0A443PJQ3-F1
#
_cell.length_a   1.000
_cell.length_b   1.000
_cell.length_c   1.000
_cell.angle_alpha   90.00
_cell.angle_beta   90.00
_cell.angle_gamma   90.00
#
_symmetry.space_group_name_H-M   'P 1'
#
loop_
_entity.id
_entity.type
_entity.pdbx_description
1 polymer ?
#
loop_
_entity_poly.entity_id
_entity_poly.type
_entity_poly.pdbx_seq_one_letter_code
_entity_poly.pdbx_strand_id
1 'polypeptide(L)'
;MANGWTDERQRTMINFLVYCPKGIIFLKSVDASPIIKNSEALSKIFDEIVLLVGPNKQFITDNDDATYKAAGKRVAENYETFYWTACAAHCIDLMLEDIAKAHLFPVNASTIETARKITKFIYNHLSVLNLMRREYTNGRELIQPAITRFATNFISLQCLFKYKKELRQMFTSTAWVESNASSTPVGIEITEIILNYTFWKDVEHILNVSEASVVVLRLADSEENLQWVMCTRQWTEQKRTTSYTGRLSIAGGKINFTVHYTLQHSI
;
A
#
# COMPACT_ATOMS: atom_id res chain seq x y z
N MET A 1 -3.84 13.42 -12.73
CA MET A 1 -3.42 12.97 -11.40
C MET A 1 -2.45 13.98 -10.83
N ALA A 2 -2.62 14.38 -9.58
CA ALA A 2 -1.61 15.07 -8.78
C ALA A 2 -0.97 14.03 -7.87
N ASN A 3 0.33 13.80 -8.07
CA ASN A 3 1.15 12.86 -7.32
C ASN A 3 2.11 13.64 -6.41
N GLY A 4 1.82 13.63 -5.11
CA GLY A 4 2.55 14.37 -4.09
C GLY A 4 3.54 13.47 -3.36
N TRP A 5 4.78 13.93 -3.22
CA TRP A 5 5.75 13.30 -2.33
C TRP A 5 6.45 14.34 -1.48
N THR A 6 6.76 13.95 -0.24
CA THR A 6 7.45 14.79 0.73
C THR A 6 8.75 14.10 1.13
N ASP A 7 9.86 14.83 1.08
CA ASP A 7 11.15 14.31 1.49
C ASP A 7 11.38 14.42 3.02
N GLU A 8 12.47 13.86 3.50
CA GLU A 8 12.84 13.90 4.93
C GLU A 8 13.07 15.32 5.45
N ARG A 9 13.31 16.30 4.56
CA ARG A 9 13.49 17.72 4.89
C ARG A 9 12.18 18.50 4.83
N GLN A 10 11.03 17.80 4.75
CA GLN A 10 9.70 18.40 4.67
C GLN A 10 9.49 19.27 3.41
N ARG A 11 10.23 18.99 2.33
CA ARG A 11 9.97 19.59 1.03
C ARG A 11 8.95 18.74 0.31
N THR A 12 7.88 19.36 -0.15
CA THR A 12 6.79 18.69 -0.85
C THR A 12 6.76 19.12 -2.31
N MET A 13 6.81 18.13 -3.21
CA MET A 13 6.68 18.34 -4.64
C MET A 13 5.40 17.65 -5.14
N ILE A 14 4.68 18.31 -6.05
CA ILE A 14 3.49 17.75 -6.70
C ILE A 14 3.76 17.61 -8.19
N ASN A 15 3.69 16.38 -8.68
CA ASN A 15 3.77 16.06 -10.10
C ASN A 15 2.37 15.94 -10.69
N PHE A 16 2.13 16.65 -11.79
CA PHE A 16 0.87 16.56 -12.53
C PHE A 16 1.05 15.68 -13.77
N LEU A 17 0.24 14.63 -13.83
CA LEU A 17 0.26 13.60 -14.87
C LEU A 17 -1.12 13.51 -15.54
N VAL A 18 -1.15 13.35 -16.85
CA VAL A 18 -2.37 13.11 -17.63
C VAL A 18 -2.32 11.69 -18.19
N TYR A 19 -3.38 10.94 -17.92
CA TYR A 19 -3.55 9.57 -18.38
C TYR A 19 -4.48 9.58 -19.59
N CYS A 20 -4.06 8.93 -20.67
CA CYS A 20 -4.87 8.75 -21.86
C CYS A 20 -4.63 7.36 -22.48
N PRO A 21 -5.45 6.91 -23.45
CA PRO A 21 -5.27 5.60 -24.08
C PRO A 21 -3.91 5.40 -24.77
N LYS A 22 -3.19 6.48 -25.09
CA LYS A 22 -1.84 6.42 -25.68
C LYS A 22 -0.72 6.35 -24.64
N GLY A 23 -1.05 6.43 -23.35
CA GLY A 23 -0.09 6.42 -22.25
C GLY A 23 -0.22 7.62 -21.31
N ILE A 24 0.84 7.83 -20.52
CA ILE A 24 0.93 8.84 -19.48
C ILE A 24 1.77 10.02 -19.99
N ILE A 25 1.28 11.23 -19.81
CA ILE A 25 1.97 12.48 -20.16
C ILE A 25 2.27 13.24 -18.88
N PHE A 26 3.55 13.56 -18.66
CA PHE A 26 3.95 14.50 -17.62
C PHE A 26 3.66 15.93 -18.05
N LEU A 27 2.93 16.68 -17.22
CA LEU A 27 2.61 18.08 -17.49
C LEU A 27 3.62 19.04 -16.85
N LYS A 28 3.65 19.05 -15.52
CA LYS A 28 4.52 19.92 -14.74
C LYS A 28 4.75 19.36 -13.34
N SER A 29 5.80 19.83 -12.69
CA SER A 29 6.04 19.63 -11.27
C SER A 29 6.01 20.98 -10.57
N VAL A 30 5.46 21.01 -9.35
CA VAL A 30 5.33 22.23 -8.55
C VAL A 30 5.90 21.99 -7.17
N ASP A 31 6.75 22.90 -6.70
CA ASP A 31 7.13 22.95 -5.29
C ASP A 31 5.94 23.44 -4.47
N ALA A 32 5.35 22.51 -3.74
CA ALA A 32 4.19 22.74 -2.90
C ALA A 32 4.56 22.91 -1.42
N SER A 33 5.85 22.83 -1.06
CA SER A 33 6.32 23.05 0.32
C SER A 33 5.71 24.29 1.00
N PRO A 34 5.59 25.47 0.35
CA PRO A 34 5.04 26.66 0.99
C PRO A 34 3.52 26.65 1.13
N ILE A 35 2.82 25.77 0.42
CA ILE A 35 1.36 25.84 0.23
C ILE A 35 0.64 24.54 0.57
N ILE A 36 1.35 23.48 0.93
CA ILE A 36 0.80 22.14 1.13
C ILE A 36 -0.29 22.07 2.20
N LYS A 37 -0.29 23.03 3.14
CA LYS A 37 -1.29 23.19 4.22
C LYS A 37 -2.37 24.23 3.91
N ASN A 38 -2.33 24.86 2.73
CA ASN A 38 -3.26 25.90 2.32
C ASN A 38 -4.11 25.38 1.15
N SER A 39 -5.34 24.97 1.46
CA SER A 39 -6.27 24.41 0.48
C SER A 39 -6.68 25.41 -0.59
N GLU A 40 -6.71 26.71 -0.28
CA GLU A 40 -7.04 27.75 -1.25
C GLU A 40 -5.91 27.90 -2.28
N ALA A 41 -4.66 28.00 -1.83
CA ALA A 41 -3.49 28.08 -2.71
C ALA A 41 -3.37 26.81 -3.57
N LEU A 42 -3.59 25.63 -2.99
CA LEU A 42 -3.58 24.37 -3.71
C LEU A 42 -4.72 24.29 -4.75
N SER A 43 -5.92 24.80 -4.43
CA SER A 43 -7.05 24.82 -5.36
C SER A 43 -6.76 25.66 -6.60
N LYS A 44 -6.00 26.77 -6.48
CA LYS A 44 -5.59 27.59 -7.63
C LYS A 44 -4.70 26.80 -8.59
N ILE A 45 -3.77 25.99 -8.07
CA ILE A 45 -2.92 25.14 -8.91
C ILE A 45 -3.75 24.05 -9.59
N PHE A 46 -4.68 23.43 -8.87
CA PHE A 46 -5.57 22.43 -9.45
C PHE A 46 -6.44 23.04 -10.55
N ASP A 47 -6.98 24.23 -10.33
CA ASP A 47 -7.75 25.00 -11.31
C ASP A 47 -6.94 25.27 -12.59
N GLU A 48 -5.67 25.70 -12.47
CA GLU A 48 -4.78 25.86 -13.63
C GLU A 48 -4.63 24.56 -14.45
N ILE A 49 -4.47 23.42 -13.78
CA ILE A 49 -4.36 22.12 -14.44
C ILE A 49 -5.68 21.74 -15.13
N VAL A 50 -6.81 22.04 -14.48
CA VAL A 50 -8.13 21.79 -15.05
C VAL A 50 -8.39 22.65 -16.28
N LEU A 51 -8.01 23.92 -16.26
CA LEU A 51 -8.10 24.80 -17.41
C LEU A 51 -7.21 24.33 -18.57
N LEU A 52 -6.02 23.81 -18.27
CA LEU A 52 -5.08 23.31 -19.27
C LEU A 52 -5.57 22.00 -19.94
N VAL A 53 -6.14 21.08 -19.16
CA VAL A 53 -6.51 19.72 -19.64
C VAL A 53 -7.98 19.63 -20.05
N GLY A 54 -8.83 20.48 -19.48
CA GLY A 54 -10.27 20.53 -19.65
C GLY A 54 -11.02 19.91 -18.45
N PRO A 55 -12.17 20.50 -18.05
CA PRO A 55 -12.92 20.09 -16.85
C PRO A 55 -13.64 18.74 -16.97
N ASN A 56 -13.88 18.24 -18.19
CA ASN A 56 -14.58 16.97 -18.44
C ASN A 56 -13.72 15.72 -18.15
N LYS A 57 -12.77 15.81 -17.22
CA LYS A 57 -11.79 14.77 -16.91
C LYS A 57 -11.80 14.47 -15.41
N GLN A 58 -11.56 13.21 -15.06
CA GLN A 58 -11.38 12.82 -13.67
C GLN A 58 -10.04 13.32 -13.15
N PHE A 59 -10.06 13.98 -11.99
CA PHE A 59 -8.87 14.47 -11.31
C PHE A 59 -8.59 13.61 -10.07
N ILE A 60 -7.44 12.95 -10.07
CA ILE A 60 -7.05 12.01 -9.03
C ILE A 60 -5.94 12.63 -8.18
N THR A 61 -6.05 12.58 -6.86
CA THR A 61 -4.95 12.94 -5.93
C THR A 61 -4.52 11.70 -5.16
N ASP A 62 -3.22 11.49 -5.02
CA ASP A 62 -2.64 10.36 -4.28
C ASP A 62 -2.44 10.63 -2.79
N ASN A 63 -2.77 11.84 -2.33
CA ASN A 63 -2.75 12.22 -0.94
C ASN A 63 -4.20 12.36 -0.42
N ASP A 64 -4.47 11.79 0.75
CA ASP A 64 -5.76 11.86 1.45
C ASP A 64 -5.84 13.00 2.47
N ASP A 65 -4.79 13.83 2.58
CA ASP A 65 -4.75 15.01 3.44
C ASP A 65 -5.99 15.90 3.24
N ALA A 66 -6.54 16.39 4.35
CA ALA A 66 -7.71 17.24 4.37
C ALA A 66 -7.58 18.46 3.44
N THR A 67 -6.36 18.95 3.23
CA THR A 67 -6.02 20.05 2.34
C THR A 67 -6.23 19.70 0.87
N TYR A 68 -5.77 18.54 0.41
CA TYR A 68 -6.00 18.06 -0.97
C TYR A 68 -7.48 17.85 -1.23
N LYS A 69 -8.17 17.24 -0.26
CA LYS A 69 -9.61 17.01 -0.32
C LYS A 69 -10.39 18.31 -0.39
N ALA A 70 -10.04 19.31 0.42
CA ALA A 70 -10.66 20.62 0.40
C ALA A 70 -10.40 21.35 -0.92
N ALA A 71 -9.17 21.30 -1.43
CA ALA A 71 -8.79 21.92 -2.70
C ALA A 71 -9.54 21.28 -3.88
N GLY A 72 -9.58 19.95 -3.95
CA GLY A 72 -10.31 19.22 -5.00
C GLY A 72 -11.81 19.50 -4.99
N LYS A 73 -12.44 19.53 -3.80
CA LYS A 73 -13.85 19.91 -3.66
C LYS A 73 -14.12 21.34 -4.14
N ARG A 74 -13.24 22.27 -3.77
CA ARG A 74 -13.37 23.68 -4.18
C ARG A 74 -13.29 23.85 -5.70
N VAL A 75 -12.41 23.11 -6.37
CA VAL A 75 -12.35 23.12 -7.84
C VAL A 75 -13.60 22.49 -8.45
N ALA A 76 -14.16 21.45 -7.82
CA ALA A 76 -15.42 20.85 -8.28
C ALA A 76 -16.63 21.79 -8.21
N GLU A 77 -16.62 22.78 -7.31
CA GLU A 77 -17.66 23.82 -7.25
C GLU A 77 -17.63 24.75 -8.48
N ASN A 78 -16.47 24.89 -9.14
CA ASN A 78 -16.30 25.77 -10.30
C ASN A 78 -16.70 25.11 -11.63
N TYR A 79 -16.77 23.77 -11.69
CA TYR A 79 -17.01 23.03 -12.93
C TYR A 79 -17.96 21.85 -12.71
N GLU A 80 -19.16 21.92 -13.27
CA GLU A 80 -20.17 20.84 -13.13
C GLU A 80 -19.70 19.47 -13.66
N THR A 81 -18.75 19.47 -14.60
CA THR A 81 -18.23 18.25 -15.24
C THR A 81 -16.93 17.72 -14.64
N PHE A 82 -16.38 18.41 -13.65
CA PHE A 82 -15.15 18.02 -12.96
C PHE A 82 -15.45 17.06 -11.81
N TYR A 83 -14.69 15.96 -11.75
CA TYR A 83 -14.80 14.97 -10.68
C TYR A 83 -13.45 14.76 -10.02
N TRP A 84 -13.35 15.16 -8.75
CA TRP A 84 -12.21 14.85 -7.90
C TRP A 84 -12.42 13.53 -7.16
N THR A 85 -11.39 12.67 -7.16
CA THR A 85 -11.39 11.41 -6.42
C THR A 85 -10.02 11.15 -5.79
N ALA A 86 -10.00 10.52 -4.61
CA ALA A 86 -8.77 9.99 -4.03
C ALA A 86 -8.24 8.81 -4.86
N CYS A 87 -6.92 8.59 -4.83
CA CYS A 87 -6.28 7.47 -5.51
C CYS A 87 -6.68 6.13 -4.86
N ALA A 88 -7.23 5.22 -5.67
CA ALA A 88 -7.63 3.90 -5.20
C ALA A 88 -6.46 3.09 -4.63
N ALA A 89 -5.29 3.14 -5.29
CA ALA A 89 -4.09 2.45 -4.80
C ALA A 89 -3.66 2.97 -3.42
N HIS A 90 -3.66 4.29 -3.24
CA HIS A 90 -3.36 4.90 -1.95
C HIS A 90 -4.37 4.50 -0.87
N CYS A 91 -5.68 4.55 -1.17
CA CYS A 91 -6.71 4.13 -0.23
C CYS A 91 -6.55 2.66 0.20
N ILE A 92 -6.19 1.76 -0.72
CA ILE A 92 -5.96 0.35 -0.40
C ILE A 92 -4.70 0.17 0.45
N ASP A 93 -3.63 0.94 0.18
CA ASP A 93 -2.41 0.89 0.99
C ASP A 93 -2.67 1.37 2.43
N LEU A 94 -3.53 2.38 2.63
CA LEU A 94 -3.99 2.80 3.96
C LEU A 94 -4.85 1.74 4.66
N MET A 95 -5.70 1.00 3.92
CA MET A 95 -6.42 -0.13 4.52
C MET A 95 -5.46 -1.23 4.99
N LEU A 96 -4.39 -1.49 4.23
CA LEU A 96 -3.34 -2.42 4.61
C LEU A 96 -2.53 -1.90 5.82
N GLU A 97 -2.34 -0.58 5.93
CA GLU A 97 -1.80 0.05 7.15
C GLU A 97 -2.66 -0.28 8.37
N ASP A 98 -3.99 -0.09 8.28
CA ASP A 98 -4.90 -0.36 9.38
C ASP A 98 -4.86 -1.82 9.83
N ILE A 99 -4.76 -2.77 8.89
CA ILE A 99 -4.59 -4.20 9.18
C ILE A 99 -3.27 -4.47 9.94
N ALA A 100 -2.25 -3.64 9.76
CA ALA A 100 -0.95 -3.77 10.41
C ALA A 100 -0.81 -2.96 11.72
N LYS A 101 -1.79 -2.11 12.09
CA LYS A 101 -1.72 -1.25 13.29
C LYS A 101 -1.92 -2.05 14.58
N ALA A 102 -0.99 -1.92 15.51
CA ALA A 102 -0.98 -2.67 16.78
C ALA A 102 -2.22 -2.42 17.66
N HIS A 103 -2.79 -1.22 17.64
CA HIS A 103 -3.97 -0.89 18.44
C HIS A 103 -5.28 -1.45 17.85
N LEU A 104 -5.30 -1.80 16.56
CA LEU A 104 -6.44 -2.43 15.90
C LEU A 104 -6.28 -3.95 15.88
N PHE A 105 -5.10 -4.43 15.49
CA PHE A 105 -4.78 -5.84 15.33
C PHE A 105 -3.40 -6.15 15.93
N PRO A 106 -3.31 -6.35 17.27
CA PRO A 106 -2.04 -6.54 17.95
C PRO A 106 -1.27 -7.79 17.47
N VAL A 107 -2.00 -8.87 17.15
CA VAL A 107 -1.41 -10.10 16.60
C VAL A 107 -0.80 -9.87 15.22
N ASN A 108 -1.46 -9.07 14.36
CA ASN A 108 -0.93 -8.77 13.04
C ASN A 108 0.36 -7.96 13.14
N ALA A 109 0.33 -6.89 13.96
CA ALA A 109 1.48 -6.04 14.17
C ALA A 109 2.69 -6.81 14.75
N SER A 110 2.46 -7.65 15.76
CA SER A 110 3.52 -8.47 16.36
C SER A 110 4.07 -9.52 15.39
N THR A 111 3.22 -10.13 14.56
CA THR A 111 3.62 -11.10 13.55
C THR A 111 4.44 -10.46 12.44
N ILE A 112 4.04 -9.28 11.95
CA ILE A 112 4.79 -8.50 10.95
C ILE A 112 6.16 -8.10 11.51
N GLU A 113 6.23 -7.63 12.75
CA GLU A 113 7.50 -7.27 13.38
C GLU A 113 8.41 -8.49 13.59
N THR A 114 7.84 -9.62 14.00
CA THR A 114 8.56 -10.89 14.15
C THR A 114 9.13 -11.37 12.81
N ALA A 115 8.35 -11.28 11.73
CA ALA A 115 8.81 -11.59 10.38
C ALA A 115 9.95 -10.65 9.93
N ARG A 116 9.85 -9.36 10.23
CA ARG A 116 10.92 -8.38 9.97
C ARG A 116 12.19 -8.69 10.77
N LYS A 117 12.06 -9.17 12.00
CA LYS A 117 13.19 -9.61 12.82
C LYS A 117 13.92 -10.79 12.19
N ILE A 118 13.19 -11.79 11.67
CA ILE A 118 13.75 -12.93 10.94
C ILE A 118 14.56 -12.45 9.73
N THR A 119 13.94 -11.65 8.86
CA THR A 119 14.62 -11.19 7.63
C THR A 119 15.85 -10.36 7.98
N LYS A 120 15.74 -9.40 8.92
CA LYS A 120 16.87 -8.60 9.39
C LYS A 120 17.99 -9.46 9.94
N PHE A 121 17.68 -10.50 10.72
CA PHE A 121 18.69 -11.43 11.23
C PHE A 121 19.43 -12.12 10.10
N ILE A 122 18.72 -12.71 9.13
CA ILE A 122 19.33 -13.42 8.00
C ILE A 122 20.26 -12.49 7.22
N TYR A 123 19.78 -11.29 6.85
CA TYR A 123 20.55 -10.35 6.04
C TYR A 123 21.75 -9.71 6.78
N ASN A 124 21.69 -9.60 8.10
CA ASN A 124 22.79 -9.07 8.90
C ASN A 124 23.92 -10.09 9.14
N HIS A 125 23.69 -11.39 8.89
CA HIS A 125 24.68 -12.44 9.07
C HIS A 125 25.04 -13.06 7.73
N LEU A 126 26.16 -12.62 7.14
CA LEU A 126 26.57 -13.02 5.79
C LEU A 126 26.67 -14.55 5.62
N SER A 127 27.13 -15.28 6.64
CA SER A 127 27.18 -16.75 6.62
C SER A 127 25.79 -17.38 6.53
N VAL A 128 24.82 -16.87 7.29
CA VAL A 128 23.43 -17.33 7.30
C VAL A 128 22.73 -17.00 5.98
N LEU A 129 22.95 -15.79 5.46
CA LEU A 129 22.44 -15.35 4.16
C LEU A 129 22.97 -16.24 3.03
N ASN A 130 24.27 -16.53 3.04
CA ASN A 130 24.89 -17.40 2.04
C ASN A 130 24.39 -18.84 2.15
N LEU A 131 24.20 -19.36 3.38
CA LEU A 131 23.61 -20.68 3.61
C LEU A 131 22.20 -20.76 3.00
N MET A 132 21.34 -19.79 3.32
CA MET A 132 19.99 -19.71 2.77
C MET A 132 20.01 -19.70 1.24
N ARG A 133 20.79 -18.80 0.64
CA ARG A 133 20.84 -18.61 -0.82
C ARG A 133 21.36 -19.86 -1.53
N ARG A 134 22.46 -20.44 -1.06
CA ARG A 134 23.14 -21.52 -1.78
C ARG A 134 22.44 -22.86 -1.63
N GLU A 135 22.03 -23.18 -0.40
CA GLU A 135 21.60 -24.55 -0.07
C GLU A 135 20.07 -24.71 -0.04
N TYR A 136 19.31 -23.62 0.17
CA TYR A 136 17.87 -23.73 0.46
C TYR A 136 16.97 -23.00 -0.54
N THR A 137 17.36 -21.81 -1.02
CA THR A 137 16.48 -20.99 -1.87
C THR A 137 16.89 -20.92 -3.34
N ASN A 138 17.95 -21.62 -3.76
CA ASN A 138 18.50 -21.59 -5.12
C ASN A 138 18.80 -20.16 -5.60
N GLY A 139 19.44 -19.36 -4.76
CA GLY A 139 19.81 -17.97 -5.00
C GLY A 139 18.65 -16.98 -4.88
N ARG A 140 17.45 -17.42 -4.51
CA ARG A 140 16.29 -16.52 -4.37
C ARG A 140 16.33 -15.78 -3.04
N GLU A 141 15.91 -14.52 -3.09
CA GLU A 141 15.92 -13.60 -1.96
C GLU A 141 14.59 -13.57 -1.21
N LEU A 142 14.67 -13.21 0.07
CA LEU A 142 13.51 -12.77 0.84
C LEU A 142 13.24 -11.29 0.56
N ILE A 143 11.97 -10.93 0.39
CA ILE A 143 11.57 -9.52 0.21
C ILE A 143 11.64 -8.82 1.58
N GLN A 144 12.26 -7.65 1.62
CA GLN A 144 12.22 -6.77 2.78
C GLN A 144 11.14 -5.70 2.58
N PRO A 145 10.38 -5.33 3.63
CA PRO A 145 9.40 -4.26 3.53
C PRO A 145 10.07 -2.93 3.12
N ALA A 146 9.45 -2.21 2.19
CA ALA A 146 9.84 -0.85 1.85
C ALA A 146 9.30 0.11 2.91
N ILE A 147 10.05 1.19 3.17
CA ILE A 147 9.70 2.20 4.18
C ILE A 147 8.40 2.93 3.82
N THR A 148 8.12 3.10 2.53
CA THR A 148 7.10 4.03 2.02
C THR A 148 5.78 3.39 1.58
N ARG A 149 5.63 2.06 1.64
CA ARG A 149 4.41 1.37 1.18
C ARG A 149 4.00 0.24 2.12
N PHE A 150 2.82 0.34 2.74
CA PHE A 150 2.37 -0.62 3.76
C PHE A 150 2.14 -2.02 3.20
N ALA A 151 1.70 -2.12 1.94
CA ALA A 151 1.53 -3.39 1.23
C ALA A 151 2.80 -4.24 1.19
N THR A 152 3.98 -3.62 1.26
CA THR A 152 5.24 -4.38 1.22
C THR A 152 5.46 -5.23 2.47
N ASN A 153 4.81 -4.92 3.61
CA ASN A 153 4.80 -5.81 4.78
C ASN A 153 4.14 -7.14 4.43
N PHE A 154 2.99 -7.11 3.76
CA PHE A 154 2.22 -8.29 3.38
C PHE A 154 2.91 -9.08 2.25
N ILE A 155 3.52 -8.38 1.29
CA ILE A 155 4.33 -9.02 0.24
C ILE A 155 5.56 -9.72 0.84
N SER A 156 6.20 -9.10 1.84
CA SER A 156 7.33 -9.69 2.56
C SER A 156 6.91 -10.91 3.37
N LEU A 157 5.75 -10.85 4.05
CA LEU A 157 5.16 -12.02 4.71
C LEU A 157 4.85 -13.15 3.73
N GLN A 158 4.29 -12.83 2.55
CA GLN A 158 3.99 -13.81 1.52
C GLN A 158 5.26 -14.51 1.03
N CYS A 159 6.34 -13.74 0.84
CA CYS A 159 7.65 -14.26 0.48
C CYS A 159 8.22 -15.17 1.58
N LEU A 160 8.16 -14.74 2.84
CA LEU A 160 8.62 -15.52 3.98
C LEU A 160 7.85 -16.84 4.11
N PHE A 161 6.53 -16.80 3.98
CA PHE A 161 5.65 -17.98 4.04
C PHE A 161 5.91 -18.95 2.89
N LYS A 162 6.17 -18.44 1.68
CA LYS A 162 6.55 -19.25 0.51
C LYS A 162 7.79 -20.10 0.79
N TYR A 163 8.77 -19.57 1.54
CA TYR A 163 10.00 -20.29 1.91
C TYR A 163 9.94 -20.95 3.29
N LYS A 164 8.74 -21.10 3.88
CA LYS A 164 8.57 -21.70 5.21
C LYS A 164 9.25 -23.06 5.34
N LYS A 165 9.13 -23.93 4.34
CA LYS A 165 9.70 -25.28 4.37
C LYS A 165 11.23 -25.22 4.35
N GLU A 166 11.77 -24.46 3.42
CA GLU A 166 13.20 -24.24 3.20
C GLU A 166 13.85 -23.63 4.44
N LEU A 167 13.23 -22.61 5.03
CA LEU A 167 13.70 -21.98 6.26
C LEU A 167 13.69 -22.96 7.43
N ARG A 168 12.61 -23.74 7.62
CA ARG A 168 12.57 -24.76 8.68
C ARG A 168 13.68 -25.80 8.52
N GLN A 169 13.94 -26.25 7.29
CA GLN A 169 15.04 -27.18 7.01
C GLN A 169 16.40 -26.55 7.28
N MET A 170 16.59 -25.27 6.90
CA MET A 170 17.82 -24.54 7.17
C MET A 170 18.12 -24.44 8.67
N PHE A 171 17.15 -23.97 9.46
CA PHE A 171 17.31 -23.75 10.90
C PHE A 171 17.35 -25.04 11.73
N THR A 172 17.18 -26.22 11.13
CA THR A 172 17.43 -27.53 11.78
C THR A 172 18.56 -28.32 11.14
N SER A 173 19.28 -27.72 10.20
CA SER A 173 20.38 -28.38 9.50
C SER A 173 21.64 -28.47 10.38
N THR A 174 22.48 -29.46 10.09
CA THR A 174 23.81 -29.57 10.72
C THR A 174 24.63 -28.31 10.49
N ALA A 175 24.61 -27.77 9.25
CA ALA A 175 25.31 -26.54 8.88
C ALA A 175 24.86 -25.32 9.71
N TRP A 176 23.57 -25.23 10.06
CA TRP A 176 23.09 -24.20 10.97
C TRP A 176 23.56 -24.45 12.40
N VAL A 177 23.37 -25.67 12.92
CA VAL A 177 23.73 -26.02 14.30
C VAL A 177 25.21 -25.76 14.58
N GLU A 178 26.08 -26.09 13.62
CA GLU A 178 27.53 -25.86 13.70
C GLU A 178 27.95 -24.40 13.47
N SER A 179 27.03 -23.52 13.04
CA SER A 179 27.34 -22.12 12.78
C SER A 179 27.46 -21.31 14.08
N ASN A 180 28.37 -20.32 14.10
CA ASN A 180 28.49 -19.39 15.24
C ASN A 180 27.18 -18.63 15.53
N ALA A 181 26.33 -18.42 14.53
CA ALA A 181 25.10 -17.68 14.67
C ALA A 181 24.03 -18.42 15.49
N SER A 182 24.02 -19.77 15.44
CA SER A 182 23.03 -20.61 16.13
C SER A 182 23.11 -20.51 17.65
N SER A 183 24.31 -20.28 18.18
CA SER A 183 24.58 -20.20 19.62
C SER A 183 24.34 -18.81 20.21
N THR A 184 24.05 -17.81 19.37
CA THR A 184 23.74 -16.46 19.85
C THR A 184 22.32 -16.40 20.43
N PRO A 185 22.03 -15.53 21.42
CA PRO A 185 20.67 -15.37 21.95
C PRO A 185 19.63 -15.08 20.87
N VAL A 186 19.99 -14.25 19.88
CA VAL A 186 19.11 -13.91 18.75
C VAL A 186 18.93 -15.12 17.82
N GLY A 187 19.99 -15.88 17.54
CA GLY A 187 19.90 -17.09 16.72
C GLY A 187 18.98 -18.14 17.32
N ILE A 188 19.08 -18.38 18.63
CA ILE A 188 18.20 -19.27 19.38
C ILE A 188 16.74 -18.82 19.25
N GLU A 189 16.48 -17.54 19.52
CA GLU A 189 15.14 -16.96 19.43
C GLU A 189 14.55 -17.10 18.01
N ILE A 190 15.33 -16.80 16.96
CA ILE A 190 14.88 -16.95 15.58
C ILE A 190 14.58 -18.42 15.24
N THR A 191 15.40 -19.37 15.71
CA THR A 191 15.14 -20.79 15.54
C THR A 191 13.81 -21.19 16.21
N GLU A 192 13.56 -20.73 17.43
CA GLU A 192 12.29 -20.99 18.12
C GLU A 192 11.09 -20.44 17.34
N ILE A 193 11.18 -19.20 16.85
CA ILE A 193 10.12 -18.57 16.04
C ILE A 193 9.88 -19.36 14.74
N ILE A 194 10.94 -19.73 14.02
CA ILE A 194 10.83 -20.49 12.75
C ILE A 194 10.23 -21.88 12.96
N LEU A 195 10.42 -22.49 14.13
CA LEU A 195 9.82 -23.78 14.46
C LEU A 195 8.43 -23.66 15.09
N ASN A 196 8.03 -22.47 15.53
CA ASN A 196 6.77 -22.21 16.19
C ASN A 196 5.57 -22.38 15.24
N TYR A 197 4.66 -23.28 15.60
CA TYR A 197 3.45 -23.55 14.81
C TYR A 197 2.49 -22.33 14.78
N THR A 198 2.28 -21.68 15.92
CA THR A 198 1.38 -20.53 16.07
C THR A 198 1.81 -19.37 15.19
N PHE A 199 3.11 -19.03 15.18
CA PHE A 199 3.65 -17.98 14.31
C PHE A 199 3.27 -18.20 12.84
N TRP A 200 3.49 -19.40 12.31
CA TRP A 200 3.15 -19.68 10.91
C TRP A 200 1.64 -19.69 10.64
N LYS A 201 0.84 -20.09 11.63
CA LYS A 201 -0.63 -20.03 11.53
C LYS A 201 -1.11 -18.59 11.48
N ASP A 202 -0.51 -17.70 12.27
CA ASP A 202 -0.83 -16.28 12.27
C ASP A 202 -0.41 -15.62 10.94
N VAL A 203 0.78 -15.95 10.42
CA VAL A 203 1.22 -15.52 9.08
C VAL A 203 0.22 -15.95 8.01
N GLU A 204 -0.20 -17.21 7.99
CA GLU A 204 -1.18 -17.73 7.03
C GLU A 204 -2.52 -17.00 7.15
N HIS A 205 -3.00 -16.75 8.36
CA HIS A 205 -4.24 -16.00 8.59
C HIS A 205 -4.16 -14.58 8.03
N ILE A 206 -3.07 -13.86 8.30
CA ILE A 206 -2.84 -12.50 7.80
C ILE A 206 -2.81 -12.48 6.27
N LEU A 207 -2.15 -13.46 5.65
CA LEU A 207 -2.09 -13.57 4.19
C LEU A 207 -3.48 -13.82 3.59
N ASN A 208 -4.26 -14.73 4.15
CA ASN A 208 -5.63 -15.00 3.68
C ASN A 208 -6.54 -13.77 3.79
N VAL A 209 -6.35 -12.97 4.83
CA VAL A 209 -7.12 -11.73 5.07
C VAL A 209 -6.71 -10.60 4.10
N SER A 210 -5.41 -10.47 3.83
CA SER A 210 -4.86 -9.36 3.05
C SER A 210 -4.73 -9.64 1.55
N GLU A 211 -4.87 -10.88 1.11
CA GLU A 211 -4.62 -11.31 -0.28
C GLU A 211 -5.42 -10.49 -1.29
N ALA A 212 -6.73 -10.37 -1.09
CA ALA A 212 -7.60 -9.62 -2.00
C ALA A 212 -7.16 -8.15 -2.13
N SER A 213 -6.83 -7.49 -1.01
CA SER A 213 -6.35 -6.11 -1.00
C SER A 213 -5.01 -5.97 -1.73
N VAL A 214 -4.06 -6.90 -1.52
CA VAL A 214 -2.75 -6.87 -2.20
C VAL A 214 -2.92 -7.09 -3.71
N VAL A 215 -3.82 -7.98 -4.14
CA VAL A 215 -4.12 -8.21 -5.57
C VAL A 215 -4.73 -6.97 -6.20
N VAL A 216 -5.77 -6.39 -5.60
CA VAL A 216 -6.42 -5.19 -6.12
C VAL A 216 -5.44 -4.01 -6.16
N LEU A 217 -4.57 -3.87 -5.15
CA LEU A 217 -3.53 -2.85 -5.16
C LEU A 217 -2.58 -3.01 -6.35
N ARG A 218 -2.09 -4.23 -6.62
CA ARG A 218 -1.22 -4.49 -7.78
C ARG A 218 -1.91 -4.15 -9.10
N LEU A 219 -3.21 -4.41 -9.21
CA LEU A 219 -3.99 -4.02 -10.40
C LEU A 219 -4.15 -2.51 -10.51
N ALA A 220 -4.44 -1.83 -9.39
CA ALA A 220 -4.61 -0.39 -9.35
C ALA A 220 -3.32 0.41 -9.61
N ASP A 221 -2.16 -0.14 -9.19
CA ASP A 221 -0.84 0.47 -9.36
C ASP A 221 -0.19 0.11 -10.72
N SER A 222 -0.73 -0.88 -11.45
CA SER A 222 -0.16 -1.31 -12.73
C SER A 222 -0.41 -0.31 -13.87
N GLU A 223 0.66 0.23 -14.44
CA GLU A 223 0.62 1.13 -15.60
C GLU A 223 0.09 0.46 -16.87
N GLU A 224 0.12 -0.88 -16.95
CA GLU A 224 -0.43 -1.65 -18.07
C GLU A 224 -1.97 -1.70 -18.08
N ASN A 225 -2.63 -1.38 -16.96
CA ASN A 225 -4.09 -1.43 -16.82
C ASN A 225 -4.76 -0.05 -16.77
N LEU A 226 -4.34 0.86 -17.67
CA LEU A 226 -4.98 2.17 -17.92
C LEU A 226 -6.50 2.08 -18.21
N GLN A 227 -7.02 0.88 -18.50
CA GLN A 227 -8.44 0.62 -18.70
C GLN A 227 -9.29 0.77 -17.42
N TRP A 228 -8.75 0.64 -16.20
CA TRP A 228 -9.55 0.81 -14.99
C TRP A 228 -9.87 2.28 -14.66
N VAL A 229 -8.99 3.21 -15.07
CA VAL A 229 -9.31 4.65 -15.11
C VAL A 229 -10.46 4.93 -16.09
N MET A 230 -10.77 4.00 -17.01
CA MET A 230 -11.95 4.09 -17.88
C MET A 230 -13.19 3.36 -17.33
N CYS A 231 -13.05 2.45 -16.36
CA CYS A 231 -14.21 1.80 -15.72
C CYS A 231 -14.97 2.81 -14.82
N THR A 232 -14.29 3.82 -14.27
CA THR A 232 -14.95 4.97 -13.65
C THR A 232 -15.77 5.77 -14.65
N ARG A 233 -15.45 5.75 -15.95
CA ARG A 233 -16.19 6.47 -16.99
C ARG A 233 -17.60 5.90 -17.22
N GLN A 234 -17.73 4.56 -17.25
CA GLN A 234 -19.04 3.88 -17.27
C GLN A 234 -19.82 4.06 -15.96
N TRP A 235 -19.12 4.20 -14.83
CA TRP A 235 -19.74 4.48 -13.53
C TRP A 235 -20.20 5.95 -13.38
N THR A 236 -19.45 6.92 -13.89
CA THR A 236 -19.81 8.36 -13.85
C THR A 236 -20.97 8.73 -14.76
N GLU A 237 -21.23 7.93 -15.81
CA GLU A 237 -22.39 8.11 -16.68
C GLU A 237 -23.73 7.76 -15.96
N GLN A 238 -23.69 7.21 -14.74
CA GLN A 238 -24.87 6.66 -14.05
C GLN A 238 -25.37 7.37 -12.78
N LYS A 239 -24.98 8.63 -12.51
CA LYS A 239 -25.75 9.70 -11.80
C LYS A 239 -24.97 10.46 -10.71
N ARG A 240 -25.40 11.72 -10.62
CA ARG A 240 -25.11 12.80 -9.65
C ARG A 240 -25.02 12.35 -8.19
N THR A 241 -24.10 12.99 -7.47
CA THR A 241 -23.96 13.07 -6.00
C THR A 241 -23.85 11.74 -5.26
N THR A 242 -22.64 11.42 -4.79
CA THR A 242 -22.46 10.40 -3.74
C THR A 242 -21.28 10.74 -2.85
N SER A 243 -21.53 10.85 -1.55
CA SER A 243 -20.48 10.66 -0.54
C SER A 243 -20.33 9.16 -0.29
N TYR A 244 -19.09 8.71 -0.13
CA TYR A 244 -18.77 7.31 0.10
C TYR A 244 -18.43 7.08 1.57
N THR A 245 -19.13 6.17 2.22
CA THR A 245 -18.75 5.60 3.51
C THR A 245 -18.62 4.09 3.34
N GLY A 246 -17.37 3.62 3.28
CA GLY A 246 -17.06 2.20 3.33
C GLY A 246 -17.17 1.71 4.77
N ARG A 247 -17.90 0.62 4.99
CA ARG A 247 -17.95 -0.05 6.29
C ARG A 247 -17.30 -1.42 6.16
N LEU A 248 -16.21 -1.61 6.88
CA LEU A 248 -15.58 -2.91 7.05
C LEU A 248 -16.35 -3.66 8.15
N SER A 249 -16.80 -4.89 7.86
CA SER A 249 -17.36 -5.77 8.89
C SER A 249 -16.74 -7.15 8.78
N ILE A 250 -16.49 -7.76 9.94
CA ILE A 250 -15.97 -9.12 10.05
C ILE A 250 -17.11 -9.99 10.56
N ALA A 251 -17.57 -10.94 9.74
CA ALA A 251 -18.59 -11.91 10.11
C ALA A 251 -18.16 -13.31 9.66
N GLY A 252 -18.12 -14.28 10.59
CA GLY A 252 -17.79 -15.67 10.30
C GLY A 252 -16.39 -15.89 9.69
N GLY A 253 -15.41 -15.04 10.02
CA GLY A 253 -14.05 -15.14 9.47
C GLY A 253 -13.90 -14.63 8.04
N LYS A 254 -14.95 -14.02 7.45
CA LYS A 254 -14.90 -13.34 6.16
C LYS A 254 -14.95 -11.83 6.36
N ILE A 255 -14.10 -11.12 5.62
CA ILE A 255 -14.17 -9.67 5.52
C ILE A 255 -15.22 -9.32 4.48
N ASN A 256 -16.29 -8.67 4.91
CA ASN A 256 -17.30 -8.13 4.03
C ASN A 256 -17.06 -6.63 3.88
N PHE A 257 -16.79 -6.22 2.66
CA PHE A 257 -16.70 -4.81 2.30
C PHE A 257 -18.06 -4.37 1.78
N THR A 258 -18.76 -3.56 2.57
CA THR A 258 -20.05 -2.98 2.17
C THR A 258 -19.85 -1.49 1.91
N VAL A 259 -20.07 -1.09 0.66
CA VAL A 259 -20.13 0.31 0.27
C VAL A 259 -21.56 0.79 0.48
N HIS A 260 -21.75 1.69 1.45
CA HIS A 260 -23.03 2.36 1.61
C HIS A 260 -23.07 3.62 0.74
N TYR A 261 -24.08 3.71 -0.11
CA TYR A 261 -24.39 4.92 -0.86
C TYR A 261 -25.40 5.75 -0.08
N THR A 262 -25.09 7.03 0.14
CA THR A 262 -26.09 8.00 0.61
C THR A 262 -26.46 8.90 -0.56
N LEU A 263 -27.68 8.74 -1.06
CA LEU A 263 -28.25 9.67 -2.03
C LEU A 263 -28.69 10.92 -1.26
N GLN A 264 -27.95 12.02 -1.37
CA GLN A 264 -28.48 13.32 -0.98
C GLN A 264 -29.46 13.77 -2.07
N HIS A 265 -30.74 13.57 -1.83
CA HIS A 265 -31.78 14.24 -2.60
C HIS A 265 -31.77 15.72 -2.22
N SER A 266 -31.33 16.59 -3.14
CA SER A 266 -31.65 18.01 -3.07
C SER A 266 -33.12 18.16 -3.46
N ILE A 267 -33.94 18.67 -2.54
CA ILE A 267 -35.23 19.30 -2.85
C ILE A 267 -34.94 20.73 -3.26
#